data_AF-A0A4R5FJC1-F1
#
_entry.id   AF-A0A4R5FJC1-F1
#
_cell.length_a   1.000
_cell.length_b   1.000
_cell.length_c   1.000
_cell.angle_alpha   90.00
_cell.angle_beta   90.00
_cell.angle_gamma   90.00
#
_symmetry.space_group_name_H-M   'P 1'
#
loop_
_entity.id
_entity.type
_entity.pdbx_description
1 polymer ?
#
loop_
_entity_poly.entity_id
_entity_poly.type
_entity_poly.pdbx_seq_one_letter_code
_entity_poly.pdbx_strand_id
1 'polypeptide(L)'
;MRYKFKNGTTKDPLQKDRVTSKLLQQFDEANLRLQYRFAHWLERKTVTWSRKSWILILILFTILTSGSSVYVVIKSLSQSEVKAIRVIPITKLVNSRQADSKRDLLKGSISSSEFEKIVRFRRYLDSLLRSPTGQKIKDSVIQYRPGLLDSLTIVEKYYQSQFKK
;
A
#
# COMPACT_ATOMS: atom_id res chain seq x y z
N MET A 1 -36.66 -39.88 -10.39
CA MET A 1 -36.03 -39.18 -9.25
C MET A 1 -35.45 -37.86 -9.75
N ARG A 2 -35.91 -36.70 -9.26
CA ARG A 2 -35.41 -35.37 -9.66
C ARG A 2 -34.67 -34.75 -8.47
N TYR A 3 -33.35 -34.61 -8.59
CA TYR A 3 -32.55 -33.88 -7.62
C TYR A 3 -32.65 -32.37 -7.90
N LYS A 4 -33.08 -31.58 -6.92
CA LYS A 4 -33.00 -30.11 -6.96
C LYS A 4 -31.69 -29.68 -6.31
N PHE A 5 -30.78 -29.13 -7.11
CA PHE A 5 -29.61 -28.43 -6.58
C PHE A 5 -30.06 -27.13 -5.88
N LYS A 6 -29.70 -27.01 -4.59
CA LYS A 6 -29.88 -25.81 -3.78
C LYS A 6 -28.70 -24.89 -4.09
N ASN A 7 -28.89 -24.00 -5.07
CA ASN A 7 -27.85 -23.07 -5.50
C ASN A 7 -27.65 -22.01 -4.41
N GLY A 8 -26.39 -21.84 -4.00
CA GLY A 8 -25.96 -20.93 -2.96
C GLY A 8 -26.28 -19.47 -3.26
N THR A 9 -26.58 -18.73 -2.21
CA THR A 9 -26.83 -17.29 -2.19
C THR A 9 -25.63 -16.52 -2.78
N THR A 10 -25.79 -15.98 -3.98
CA THR A 10 -24.94 -14.90 -4.48
C THR A 10 -25.20 -13.68 -3.61
N LYS A 11 -24.31 -13.40 -2.65
CA LYS A 11 -24.38 -12.19 -1.84
C LYS A 11 -24.09 -10.99 -2.75
N ASP A 12 -25.11 -10.19 -3.00
CA ASP A 12 -25.05 -9.00 -3.84
C ASP A 12 -24.02 -7.99 -3.27
N PRO A 13 -23.01 -7.57 -4.06
CA PRO A 13 -21.96 -6.64 -3.59
C PRO A 13 -22.55 -5.31 -3.09
N LEU A 14 -23.69 -4.87 -3.63
CA LEU A 14 -24.36 -3.63 -3.22
C LEU A 14 -24.98 -3.72 -1.81
N GLN A 15 -25.37 -4.92 -1.38
CA GLN A 15 -25.92 -5.12 -0.04
C GLN A 15 -24.81 -5.13 1.02
N LYS A 16 -23.63 -5.68 0.68
CA LYS A 16 -22.48 -5.71 1.59
C LYS A 16 -21.97 -4.30 1.89
N ASP A 17 -21.86 -3.43 0.88
CA ASP A 17 -21.40 -2.04 1.04
C ASP A 17 -22.37 -1.15 1.83
N ARG A 18 -23.69 -1.41 1.72
CA ARG A 18 -24.69 -0.69 2.52
C ARG A 18 -24.65 -1.07 4.00
N VAL A 19 -24.32 -2.32 4.32
CA VAL A 19 -24.22 -2.76 5.72
C VAL A 19 -22.92 -2.23 6.36
N THR A 20 -21.80 -2.27 5.64
CA THR A 20 -20.53 -1.74 6.15
C THR A 20 -20.59 -0.23 6.37
N SER A 21 -21.15 0.54 5.43
CA SER A 21 -21.30 2.00 5.59
C SER A 21 -22.19 2.38 6.78
N LYS A 22 -23.30 1.67 7.01
CA LYS A 22 -24.16 1.89 8.20
C LYS A 22 -23.45 1.56 9.51
N LEU A 23 -22.68 0.47 9.55
CA LEU A 23 -21.90 0.11 10.74
C LEU A 23 -20.81 1.15 11.02
N LEU A 24 -20.10 1.60 9.98
CA LEU A 24 -19.08 2.65 10.11
C LEU A 24 -19.69 3.95 10.63
N GLN A 25 -20.83 4.39 10.07
CA GLN A 25 -21.56 5.56 10.56
C GLN A 25 -21.96 5.41 12.03
N GLN A 26 -22.45 4.24 12.43
CA GLN A 26 -22.82 3.98 13.83
C GLN A 26 -21.60 3.97 14.77
N PHE A 27 -20.46 3.47 14.29
CA PHE A 27 -19.19 3.54 15.02
C PHE A 27 -18.69 4.99 15.16
N ASP A 28 -18.78 5.78 14.10
CA ASP A 28 -18.38 7.19 14.12
C ASP A 28 -19.25 8.00 15.08
N GLU A 29 -20.57 7.81 15.05
CA GLU A 29 -21.48 8.43 16.00
C GLU A 29 -21.21 7.98 17.45
N ALA A 30 -20.95 6.69 17.67
CA ALA A 30 -20.62 6.18 19.00
C ALA A 30 -19.28 6.74 19.51
N ASN A 31 -18.28 6.84 18.64
CA ASN A 31 -16.97 7.40 18.96
C ASN A 31 -17.08 8.89 19.31
N LEU A 32 -17.83 9.67 18.54
CA LEU A 32 -18.09 11.08 18.82
C LEU A 32 -18.81 11.29 20.16
N ARG A 33 -19.83 10.47 20.46
CA ARG A 33 -20.52 10.50 21.76
C ARG A 33 -19.59 10.13 22.91
N LEU A 34 -18.71 9.17 22.70
CA LEU A 34 -17.71 8.76 23.69
C LEU A 34 -16.71 9.90 23.94
N GLN A 35 -16.21 10.53 22.88
CA GLN A 35 -15.29 11.68 22.98
C GLN A 35 -15.94 12.85 23.71
N TYR A 36 -17.19 13.19 23.38
CA TYR A 36 -17.91 14.26 24.08
C TYR A 36 -18.14 13.94 25.56
N ARG A 37 -18.52 12.68 25.86
CA ARG A 37 -18.72 12.22 27.24
C ARG A 37 -17.41 12.19 28.02
N PHE A 38 -16.31 11.81 27.39
CA PHE A 38 -14.98 11.88 27.98
C PHE A 38 -14.53 13.31 28.20
N ALA A 39 -14.74 14.21 27.24
CA ALA A 39 -14.40 15.62 27.37
C ALA A 39 -15.16 16.27 28.54
N HIS A 40 -16.47 16.06 28.61
CA HIS A 40 -17.30 16.59 29.70
C HIS A 40 -17.00 15.91 31.06
N TRP A 41 -16.65 14.63 31.07
CA TRP A 41 -16.21 13.94 32.28
C TRP A 41 -14.84 14.44 32.75
N LEU A 42 -13.91 14.65 31.82
CA LEU A 42 -12.59 15.23 32.07
C LEU A 42 -12.76 16.64 32.62
N GLU A 43 -13.59 17.49 32.02
CA GLU A 43 -13.88 18.85 32.47
C GLU A 43 -14.43 18.87 33.91
N ARG A 44 -15.42 18.03 34.21
CA ARG A 44 -15.96 17.94 35.59
C ARG A 44 -14.95 17.41 36.60
N LYS A 45 -14.07 16.48 36.18
CA LYS A 45 -12.99 15.98 37.04
C LYS A 45 -11.88 17.01 37.21
N THR A 46 -11.46 17.71 36.17
CA THR A 46 -10.33 18.66 36.22
C THR A 46 -10.64 19.91 37.04
N VAL A 47 -11.90 20.39 37.03
CA VAL A 47 -12.33 21.55 37.82
C VAL A 47 -12.22 21.32 39.34
N THR A 48 -12.28 20.06 39.81
CA THR A 48 -12.27 19.73 41.25
C THR A 48 -10.89 19.29 41.77
N TRP A 49 -9.85 19.31 40.94
CA TRP A 49 -8.58 18.66 41.27
C TRP A 49 -7.55 19.62 41.87
N SER A 50 -7.26 19.42 43.14
CA SER A 50 -6.11 20.01 43.84
C SER A 50 -4.78 19.53 43.25
N ARG A 51 -3.69 20.31 43.44
CA ARG A 51 -2.34 20.05 42.86
C ARG A 51 -1.83 18.62 43.06
N LYS A 52 -2.24 17.95 44.15
CA LYS A 52 -1.87 16.56 44.45
C LYS A 52 -2.39 15.56 43.42
N SER A 53 -3.59 15.76 42.88
CA SER A 53 -4.19 14.85 41.90
C SER A 53 -3.52 14.97 40.52
N TRP A 54 -3.08 16.18 40.15
CA TRP A 54 -2.25 16.39 38.95
C TRP A 54 -0.90 15.67 39.05
N ILE A 55 -0.24 15.76 40.21
CA ILE A 55 1.01 15.05 40.47
C ILE A 55 0.79 13.53 40.37
N LEU A 56 -0.29 13.00 40.94
CA LEU A 56 -0.64 11.57 40.82
C LEU A 56 -0.89 11.14 39.37
N ILE A 57 -1.58 11.94 38.56
CA ILE A 57 -1.76 11.64 37.12
C ILE A 57 -0.42 11.61 36.40
N LEU A 58 0.46 12.57 36.66
CA LEU A 58 1.77 12.63 36.01
C LEU A 58 2.62 11.42 36.39
N ILE A 59 2.63 11.04 37.67
CA ILE A 59 3.32 9.84 38.15
C ILE A 59 2.74 8.58 37.49
N LEU A 60 1.41 8.45 37.42
CA LEU A 60 0.79 7.30 36.76
C LEU A 60 1.15 7.24 35.27
N PHE A 61 1.11 8.38 34.58
CA PHE A 61 1.45 8.49 33.17
C PHE A 61 2.92 8.15 32.90
N THR A 62 3.84 8.63 33.74
CA THR A 62 5.26 8.31 33.61
C THR A 62 5.52 6.84 33.91
N ILE A 63 4.88 6.23 34.92
CA ILE A 63 5.02 4.80 35.22
C ILE A 63 4.50 3.94 34.05
N LEU A 64 3.34 4.26 33.49
CA LEU A 64 2.78 3.52 32.35
C LEU A 64 3.67 3.62 31.11
N THR A 65 4.17 4.83 30.83
CA THR A 65 5.02 5.10 29.68
C THR A 65 6.39 4.44 29.84
N SER A 66 7.05 4.66 30.97
CA SER A 66 8.35 4.06 31.28
C SER A 66 8.26 2.53 31.37
N GLY A 67 7.21 2.00 32.01
CA GLY A 67 6.95 0.57 32.08
C GLY A 67 6.76 -0.05 30.69
N SER A 68 6.05 0.63 29.79
CA SER A 68 5.89 0.18 28.40
C SER A 68 7.21 0.19 27.63
N SER A 69 8.00 1.26 27.77
CA SER A 69 9.34 1.35 27.15
C SER A 69 10.27 0.25 27.65
N VAL A 70 10.33 0.06 28.97
CA VAL A 70 11.15 -0.98 29.61
C VAL A 70 10.67 -2.37 29.19
N TYR A 71 9.36 -2.61 29.11
CA TYR A 71 8.80 -3.87 28.61
C TYR A 71 9.24 -4.16 27.16
N VAL A 72 9.18 -3.15 26.27
CA VAL A 72 9.63 -3.31 24.88
C VAL A 72 11.13 -3.59 24.81
N VAL A 73 11.94 -2.90 25.62
CA VAL A 73 13.40 -3.12 25.67
C VAL A 73 13.72 -4.52 26.18
N ILE A 74 13.12 -4.95 27.30
CA ILE A 74 13.32 -6.29 27.85
C ILE A 74 12.85 -7.34 26.84
N LYS A 75 11.69 -7.16 26.21
CA LYS A 75 11.21 -8.07 25.18
C LYS A 75 12.16 -8.13 23.98
N SER A 76 12.73 -6.99 23.58
CA SER A 76 13.69 -6.90 22.47
C SER A 76 15.04 -7.54 22.80
N LEU A 77 15.47 -7.51 24.06
CA LEU A 77 16.75 -8.07 24.50
C LEU A 77 16.64 -9.54 24.94
N SER A 78 15.53 -9.91 25.56
CA SER A 78 15.26 -11.27 26.03
C SER A 78 14.84 -12.20 24.90
N GLN A 79 14.36 -11.64 23.79
CA GLN A 79 14.29 -12.35 22.52
C GLN A 79 15.69 -12.35 21.87
N SER A 80 16.64 -13.03 22.51
CA SER A 80 17.98 -13.36 21.99
C SER A 80 17.96 -14.40 20.87
N GLU A 81 16.78 -14.75 20.33
CA GLU A 81 16.74 -15.04 18.91
C GLU A 81 16.90 -13.74 18.19
N VAL A 82 18.13 -13.48 17.79
CA VAL A 82 18.47 -12.59 16.69
C VAL A 82 17.48 -12.91 15.58
N LYS A 83 16.35 -12.18 15.55
CA LYS A 83 15.73 -11.76 14.30
C LYS A 83 16.76 -10.81 13.70
N ALA A 84 17.92 -11.40 13.32
CA ALA A 84 18.78 -10.93 12.27
C ALA A 84 17.78 -10.43 11.28
N ILE A 85 17.77 -9.11 11.10
CA ILE A 85 16.88 -8.38 10.21
C ILE A 85 16.54 -9.39 9.15
N ARG A 86 15.34 -10.00 9.26
CA ARG A 86 14.90 -10.89 8.20
C ARG A 86 14.70 -9.80 7.18
N VAL A 87 15.73 -9.61 6.36
CA VAL A 87 15.59 -9.17 5.00
C VAL A 87 14.57 -10.16 4.53
N ILE A 88 13.31 -9.82 4.75
CA ILE A 88 12.20 -10.39 4.03
C ILE A 88 12.64 -9.94 2.65
N PRO A 89 13.18 -10.83 1.81
CA PRO A 89 13.26 -10.46 0.42
C PRO A 89 11.85 -10.00 0.12
N ILE A 90 11.72 -8.81 -0.46
CA ILE A 90 10.43 -8.31 -0.89
C ILE A 90 9.97 -9.35 -1.89
N THR A 91 9.23 -10.35 -1.41
CA THR A 91 8.57 -11.34 -2.23
C THR A 91 7.49 -10.53 -2.86
N LYS A 92 7.83 -9.91 -4.00
CA LYS A 92 6.86 -9.45 -4.98
C LYS A 92 5.81 -10.54 -5.01
N LEU A 93 4.58 -10.19 -4.65
CA LEU A 93 3.45 -11.07 -4.84
C LEU A 93 3.47 -11.44 -6.32
N VAL A 94 3.96 -12.64 -6.62
CA VAL A 94 3.90 -13.24 -7.94
C VAL A 94 2.43 -13.58 -8.10
N ASN A 95 1.65 -12.57 -8.47
CA ASN A 95 0.45 -12.84 -9.23
C ASN A 95 0.93 -13.54 -10.50
N SER A 96 0.60 -14.83 -10.54
CA SER A 96 0.86 -15.81 -11.57
C SER A 96 0.75 -15.21 -12.98
N ARG A 97 1.90 -14.82 -13.50
CA ARG A 97 2.24 -14.90 -14.92
C ARG A 97 3.75 -14.84 -15.00
N GLN A 98 4.33 -16.03 -15.02
CA GLN A 98 5.65 -16.37 -15.56
C GLN A 98 6.31 -15.19 -16.28
N ALA A 99 7.10 -14.44 -15.53
CA ALA A 99 8.04 -13.46 -16.07
C ALA A 99 9.38 -13.87 -15.49
N ASP A 100 9.99 -14.81 -16.21
CA ASP A 100 11.30 -15.39 -15.98
C ASP A 100 12.30 -14.40 -15.37
N SER A 101 12.90 -14.81 -14.24
CA SER A 101 14.33 -14.78 -13.85
C SER A 101 15.32 -13.74 -14.41
N LYS A 102 14.91 -12.68 -15.11
CA LYS A 102 15.80 -11.66 -15.69
C LYS A 102 15.96 -10.39 -14.84
N ARG A 103 15.25 -10.28 -13.72
CA ARG A 103 15.27 -9.04 -12.92
C ARG A 103 16.52 -8.86 -12.06
N ASP A 104 17.22 -9.95 -11.73
CA ASP A 104 18.52 -9.88 -11.03
C ASP A 104 19.71 -9.62 -11.98
N LEU A 105 19.53 -9.73 -13.29
CA LEU A 105 20.55 -9.38 -14.29
C LEU A 105 20.58 -7.88 -14.63
N LEU A 106 19.59 -7.10 -14.21
CA LEU A 106 19.50 -5.66 -14.51
C LEU A 106 20.45 -4.79 -13.67
N LYS A 107 21.20 -5.38 -12.74
CA LYS A 107 22.33 -4.72 -12.08
C LYS A 107 23.63 -4.81 -12.89
N GLY A 108 23.65 -5.63 -13.95
CA GLY A 108 24.66 -5.59 -14.99
C GLY A 108 24.21 -4.62 -16.09
N SER A 109 25.14 -3.76 -16.53
CA SER A 109 25.04 -2.87 -17.70
C SER A 109 23.90 -3.22 -18.65
N ILE A 110 22.89 -2.34 -18.78
CA ILE A 110 21.85 -2.47 -19.82
C ILE A 110 22.56 -2.76 -21.15
N SER A 111 22.36 -3.96 -21.69
CA SER A 111 22.96 -4.35 -22.96
C SER A 111 22.37 -3.45 -24.05
N SER A 112 23.21 -2.93 -24.96
CA SER A 112 22.76 -2.11 -26.09
C SER A 112 21.65 -2.78 -26.91
N SER A 113 21.61 -4.11 -26.92
CA SER A 113 20.57 -4.91 -27.58
C SER A 113 19.18 -4.80 -26.93
N GLU A 114 19.10 -4.57 -25.61
CA GLU A 114 17.84 -4.40 -24.89
C GLU A 114 17.31 -2.98 -25.08
N PHE A 115 18.19 -1.99 -25.05
CA PHE A 115 17.85 -0.61 -25.39
C PHE A 115 17.33 -0.49 -26.83
N GLU A 116 17.92 -1.22 -27.78
CA GLU A 116 17.47 -1.20 -29.18
C GLU A 116 16.02 -1.70 -29.32
N LYS A 117 15.61 -2.71 -28.55
CA LYS A 117 14.21 -3.19 -28.54
C LYS A 117 13.24 -2.10 -28.09
N ILE A 118 13.64 -1.31 -27.10
CA ILE A 118 12.86 -0.18 -26.56
C ILE A 118 12.73 0.93 -27.62
N VAL A 119 13.82 1.25 -28.33
CA VAL A 119 13.80 2.23 -29.43
C VAL A 119 12.96 1.75 -30.61
N ARG A 120 13.07 0.47 -30.99
CA ARG A 120 12.23 -0.14 -32.05
C ARG A 120 10.75 -0.09 -31.68
N PHE A 121 10.42 -0.35 -30.41
CA PHE A 121 9.05 -0.22 -29.92
C PHE A 121 8.53 1.22 -30.01
N ARG A 122 9.37 2.22 -29.68
CA ARG A 122 9.01 3.64 -29.87
C ARG A 122 8.71 3.97 -31.33
N ARG A 123 9.56 3.51 -32.26
CA ARG A 123 9.35 3.69 -33.70
C ARG A 123 8.09 2.98 -34.20
N TYR A 124 7.76 1.82 -33.66
CA TYR A 124 6.53 1.11 -33.98
C TYR A 124 5.29 1.91 -33.55
N LEU A 125 5.27 2.42 -32.31
CA LEU A 125 4.18 3.30 -31.83
C LEU A 125 4.05 4.58 -32.66
N ASP A 126 5.16 5.11 -33.15
CA ASP A 126 5.17 6.29 -34.01
C ASP A 126 4.71 5.96 -35.45
N SER A 127 5.01 4.75 -35.93
CA SER A 127 4.52 4.26 -37.22
C SER A 127 3.01 4.02 -37.20
N LEU A 128 2.45 3.56 -36.07
CA LEU A 128 1.01 3.38 -35.89
C LEU A 128 0.22 4.70 -36.00
N LEU A 129 0.83 5.86 -35.71
CA LEU A 129 0.20 7.17 -35.89
C LEU A 129 -0.05 7.54 -37.36
N ARG A 130 0.68 6.93 -38.31
CA ARG A 130 0.63 7.30 -39.73
C ARG A 130 -0.59 6.72 -40.48
N SER A 131 -1.35 5.82 -39.85
CA SER A 131 -2.52 5.20 -40.45
C SER A 131 -3.74 5.36 -39.53
N PRO A 132 -4.93 5.68 -40.08
CA PRO A 132 -6.15 5.81 -39.29
C PRO A 132 -6.54 4.49 -38.60
N THR A 133 -6.16 3.34 -39.16
CA THR A 133 -6.33 2.02 -38.51
C THR A 133 -5.30 1.79 -37.42
N GLY A 134 -4.06 2.26 -37.62
CA GLY A 134 -2.98 2.16 -36.62
C GLY A 134 -3.21 3.04 -35.40
N GLN A 135 -3.86 4.20 -35.58
CA GLN A 135 -4.20 5.12 -34.50
C GLN A 135 -5.15 4.44 -33.48
N LYS A 136 -6.16 3.70 -33.94
CA LYS A 136 -7.07 2.94 -33.06
C LYS A 136 -6.33 1.90 -32.21
N ILE A 137 -5.33 1.25 -32.79
CA ILE A 137 -4.48 0.27 -32.08
C ILE A 137 -3.65 1.00 -31.01
N LYS A 138 -3.05 2.13 -31.35
CA LYS A 138 -2.30 2.95 -30.40
C LYS A 138 -3.17 3.43 -29.24
N ASP A 139 -4.36 3.94 -29.52
CA ASP A 139 -5.29 4.43 -28.51
C ASP A 139 -5.72 3.31 -27.56
N SER A 140 -5.96 2.11 -28.10
CA SER A 140 -6.23 0.91 -27.29
C SER A 140 -5.07 0.60 -26.35
N VAL A 141 -3.82 0.61 -26.86
CA VAL A 141 -2.63 0.32 -26.05
C VAL A 141 -2.46 1.35 -24.92
N ILE A 142 -2.71 2.63 -25.20
CA ILE A 142 -2.61 3.71 -24.19
C ILE A 142 -3.72 3.57 -23.14
N GLN A 143 -4.93 3.20 -23.54
CA GLN A 143 -6.06 3.00 -22.62
C GLN A 143 -5.80 1.85 -21.62
N TYR A 144 -5.21 0.74 -22.07
CA TYR A 144 -4.88 -0.38 -21.19
C TYR A 144 -3.68 -0.11 -20.27
N ARG A 145 -2.79 0.81 -20.65
CA ARG A 145 -1.51 1.09 -19.95
C ARG A 145 -1.28 2.61 -19.87
N PRO A 146 -2.05 3.35 -19.05
CA PRO A 146 -1.77 4.77 -18.82
C PRO A 146 -0.36 4.92 -18.24
N GLY A 147 0.48 5.76 -18.87
CA GLY A 147 1.87 6.00 -18.44
C GLY A 147 2.96 5.21 -19.18
N LEU A 148 2.61 4.41 -20.20
CA LEU A 148 3.59 3.68 -21.02
C LEU A 148 4.60 4.61 -21.71
N LEU A 149 4.13 5.72 -22.28
CA LEU A 149 4.96 6.69 -22.98
C LEU A 149 5.92 7.44 -22.05
N ASP A 150 5.47 7.70 -20.82
CA ASP A 150 6.27 8.35 -19.80
C ASP A 150 7.39 7.42 -19.31
N SER A 151 7.03 6.17 -19.00
CA SER A 151 8.00 5.12 -18.65
C SER A 151 9.06 4.92 -19.74
N LEU A 152 8.66 4.94 -21.01
CA LEU A 152 9.56 4.83 -22.15
C LEU A 152 10.56 5.99 -22.21
N THR A 153 10.09 7.20 -21.93
CA THR A 153 10.91 8.42 -21.91
C THR A 153 11.88 8.43 -20.73
N ILE A 154 11.47 7.94 -19.56
CA ILE A 154 12.34 7.80 -18.38
C ILE A 154 13.49 6.83 -18.68
N VAL A 155 13.20 5.68 -19.29
CA VAL A 155 14.23 4.70 -19.64
C VAL A 155 15.20 5.25 -20.68
N GLU A 156 14.70 6.00 -21.67
CA GLU A 156 15.54 6.64 -22.68
C GLU A 156 16.48 7.69 -22.08
N LYS A 157 15.98 8.55 -21.19
CA LYS A 157 16.80 9.53 -20.46
C LYS A 157 17.85 8.85 -19.57
N TYR A 158 17.45 7.80 -18.86
CA TYR A 158 18.37 7.05 -18.00
C TYR A 158 19.52 6.46 -18.82
N TYR A 159 19.23 5.78 -19.93
CA TYR A 159 20.25 5.20 -20.79
C TYR A 159 21.20 6.27 -21.37
N GLN A 160 20.66 7.40 -21.85
CA GLN A 160 21.49 8.51 -22.33
C GLN A 160 22.42 9.06 -21.24
N SER A 161 21.93 9.22 -20.00
CA SER A 161 22.74 9.74 -18.89
C SER A 161 23.88 8.80 -18.46
N GLN A 162 23.69 7.49 -18.61
CA GLN A 162 24.65 6.48 -18.15
C GLN A 162 25.70 6.12 -19.22
N PHE A 163 25.34 6.17 -20.51
CA PHE A 163 26.18 5.68 -21.60
C PHE A 163 26.64 6.75 -22.60
N LYS A 164 26.09 7.97 -22.57
CA LYS A 164 26.50 9.07 -23.45
C LYS A 164 27.36 10.07 -22.67
N LYS A 165 28.65 9.74 -22.53
CA LYS A 165 29.73 10.71 -22.25
C LYS A 165 30.50 10.94 -23.54
#